data_AF-A0A8H7ZPC9-F1
#
_entry.id   AF-A0A8H7ZPC9-F1
#
_cell.length_a   1.000
_cell.length_b   1.000
_cell.length_c   1.000
_cell.angle_alpha   90.00
_cell.angle_beta   90.00
_cell.angle_gamma   90.00
#
_symmetry.space_group_name_H-M   'P 1'
#
loop_
_entity.id
_entity.type
_entity.pdbx_description
1 polymer ?
#
loop_
_entity_poly.entity_id
_entity_poly.type
_entity_poly.pdbx_seq_one_letter_code
_entity_poly.pdbx_strand_id
1 'polypeptide(L)'
;MFAVCSSTAARGTPVALARRSCAPAKCRAAGAAAARQQRGSGPAAAANYASVAPSAPVRVAGAFGGVKVVSADDGASDACVLSIALPAGARHQRVGESGLAHHHKNWAFTGTFTNTALAITREAEIHGGSLTSNLTREALFLTAEFHRKDLYVLARFAL
;
A
#
# COMPACT_ATOMS: atom_id res chain seq x y z
N MET A 1 -11.67 2.16 -6.31
CA MET A 1 -11.01 1.14 -7.16
C MET A 1 -9.80 1.83 -7.74
N PHE A 2 -8.64 1.59 -7.15
CA PHE A 2 -7.55 2.54 -7.02
C PHE A 2 -6.23 1.95 -7.55
N ALA A 3 -5.61 2.70 -8.45
CA ALA A 3 -4.33 2.43 -9.09
C ALA A 3 -3.66 3.78 -9.42
N VAL A 4 -2.34 3.81 -9.39
CA VAL A 4 -1.58 5.06 -9.22
C VAL A 4 -0.28 5.06 -10.03
N CYS A 5 -0.09 6.13 -10.81
CA CYS A 5 1.19 6.59 -11.34
C CYS A 5 1.23 8.14 -11.47
N SER A 6 2.30 8.80 -10.97
CA SER A 6 3.04 10.00 -11.44
C SER A 6 3.34 11.20 -10.47
N SER A 7 4.65 11.50 -10.41
CA SER A 7 5.39 12.76 -10.66
C SER A 7 5.05 14.11 -9.98
N THR A 8 6.07 14.62 -9.27
CA THR A 8 6.61 16.00 -9.17
C THR A 8 5.67 17.20 -9.07
N ALA A 9 5.73 17.93 -7.95
CA ALA A 9 6.38 19.26 -7.86
C ALA A 9 5.97 20.02 -6.57
N ALA A 10 7.00 20.63 -5.96
CA ALA A 10 7.00 21.90 -5.23
C ALA A 10 6.40 22.02 -3.80
N ARG A 11 7.35 22.31 -2.89
CA ARG A 11 7.39 23.43 -1.92
C ARG A 11 6.39 23.46 -0.75
N GLY A 12 6.95 23.41 0.46
CA GLY A 12 6.31 23.97 1.66
C GLY A 12 6.84 23.37 2.95
N THR A 13 7.73 24.08 3.64
CA THR A 13 8.15 23.81 5.02
C THR A 13 7.05 24.12 6.03
N PRO A 14 6.97 23.38 7.15
CA PRO A 14 6.71 24.03 8.45
C PRO A 14 7.73 23.54 9.50
N VAL A 15 8.56 24.43 10.06
CA VAL A 15 8.34 25.19 11.31
C VAL A 15 8.02 24.30 12.50
N ALA A 16 9.07 24.09 13.31
CA ALA A 16 9.09 23.33 14.54
C ALA A 16 8.36 24.06 15.69
N LEU A 17 7.53 23.33 16.42
CA LEU A 17 6.92 23.80 17.67
C LEU A 17 7.59 23.12 18.86
N ALA A 18 8.27 23.93 19.66
CA ALA A 18 8.94 23.56 20.88
C ALA A 18 7.97 23.04 21.95
N ARG A 19 8.41 22.05 22.74
CA ARG A 19 7.84 21.77 24.05
C ARG A 19 8.94 21.87 25.10
N ARG A 20 8.79 22.89 25.95
CA ARG A 20 9.40 23.00 27.27
C ARG A 20 8.91 21.85 28.14
N SER A 21 9.82 21.23 28.88
CA SER A 21 9.47 20.60 30.15
C SER A 21 10.50 20.94 31.21
N CYS A 22 9.96 21.18 32.39
CA CYS A 22 10.61 21.65 33.60
C CYS A 22 11.73 20.74 34.09
N ALA A 23 12.76 21.38 34.64
CA ALA A 23 13.67 20.81 35.62
C ALA A 23 12.93 20.48 36.95
N PRO A 24 13.51 19.61 37.79
CA PRO A 24 14.05 20.17 39.03
C PRO A 24 15.42 19.61 39.48
N ALA A 25 16.24 20.57 39.93
CA ALA A 25 17.34 20.58 40.91
C ALA A 25 17.88 19.28 41.56
N LYS A 26 19.22 19.12 41.55
CA LYS A 26 20.11 19.42 42.69
C LYS A 26 21.61 19.26 42.35
N CYS A 27 22.41 20.13 42.97
CA CYS A 27 23.88 20.23 43.04
C CYS A 27 24.45 19.02 43.85
N ARG A 28 25.73 18.58 43.82
CA ARG A 28 27.03 19.28 43.75
C ARG A 28 28.18 18.23 43.74
N ALA A 29 29.37 18.67 43.31
CA ALA A 29 30.74 18.24 43.69
C ALA A 29 31.45 17.06 42.97
N ALA A 30 32.39 17.46 42.09
CA ALA A 30 33.80 17.10 41.98
C ALA A 30 34.33 15.71 42.38
N GLY A 31 35.10 15.10 41.48
CA GLY A 31 36.04 14.00 41.75
C GLY A 31 36.89 13.69 40.51
N ALA A 32 38.21 13.64 40.69
CA ALA A 32 39.23 13.65 39.65
C ALA A 32 39.47 12.29 38.93
N ALA A 33 40.04 12.41 37.73
CA ALA A 33 41.03 11.55 37.09
C ALA A 33 41.01 10.03 37.37
N ALA A 34 40.72 9.24 36.33
CA ALA A 34 41.50 8.05 36.01
C ALA A 34 41.25 7.64 34.54
N ALA A 35 42.31 7.75 33.73
CA ALA A 35 42.36 7.16 32.41
C ALA A 35 42.24 5.64 32.52
N ARG A 36 41.22 5.05 31.90
CA ARG A 36 41.24 3.64 31.51
C ARG A 36 40.75 3.49 30.08
N GLN A 37 41.74 3.43 29.19
CA GLN A 37 41.59 3.08 27.78
C GLN A 37 40.99 1.68 27.68
N GLN A 38 39.70 1.60 27.39
CA GLN A 38 39.07 0.35 26.96
C GLN A 38 39.33 0.20 25.46
N ARG A 39 40.26 -0.69 25.14
CA ARG A 39 40.48 -1.17 23.78
C ARG A 39 39.30 -2.06 23.39
N GLY A 40 38.71 -1.77 22.23
CA GLY A 40 38.06 -2.77 21.39
C GLY A 40 36.59 -3.06 21.66
N SER A 41 35.70 -2.08 21.43
CA SER A 41 34.39 -2.39 20.85
C SER A 41 34.55 -2.25 19.33
N GLY A 42 34.55 -3.36 18.59
CA GLY A 42 34.28 -3.30 17.14
C GLY A 42 32.98 -2.53 16.91
N PRO A 43 32.78 -1.90 15.73
CA PRO A 43 31.54 -1.17 15.48
C PRO A 43 30.39 -2.16 15.66
N ALA A 44 29.61 -1.95 16.72
CA ALA A 44 28.32 -2.60 16.88
C ALA A 44 27.58 -2.32 15.58
N ALA A 45 27.28 -3.37 14.83
CA ALA A 45 26.48 -3.29 13.63
C ALA A 45 25.23 -2.49 14.00
N ALA A 46 25.20 -1.22 13.59
CA ALA A 46 24.02 -0.39 13.75
C ALA A 46 22.94 -1.16 13.00
N ALA A 47 21.97 -1.69 13.76
CA ALA A 47 20.76 -2.20 13.18
C ALA A 47 20.15 -1.03 12.41
N ASN A 48 20.34 -1.03 11.09
CA ASN A 48 19.69 -0.13 10.17
C ASN A 48 18.21 -0.50 10.24
N TYR A 49 17.49 0.07 11.21
CA TYR A 49 16.05 0.10 11.15
C TYR A 49 15.73 0.82 9.85
N ALA A 50 15.01 0.14 8.95
CA ALA A 50 14.58 0.73 7.70
C ALA A 50 13.90 2.05 8.04
N SER A 51 14.46 3.16 7.56
CA SER A 51 13.83 4.46 7.68
C SER A 51 12.47 4.36 6.99
N VAL A 52 11.39 4.63 7.74
CA VAL A 52 10.03 4.71 7.21
C VAL A 52 10.07 5.56 5.95
N ALA A 53 9.79 4.94 4.80
CA ALA A 53 9.68 5.66 3.55
C ALA A 53 8.60 6.74 3.73
N PRO A 54 8.84 7.98 3.27
CA PRO A 54 7.84 9.04 3.39
C PRO A 54 6.57 8.58 2.69
N SER A 55 5.43 8.67 3.38
CA SER A 55 4.14 8.29 2.80
C SER A 55 3.89 9.09 1.53
N ALA A 56 3.74 8.41 0.39
CA ALA A 56 3.35 9.05 -0.85
C ALA A 56 2.15 9.99 -0.69
N PRO A 57 2.14 11.12 -1.41
CA PRO A 57 0.94 11.93 -1.50
C PRO A 57 -0.15 11.13 -2.21
N VAL A 58 -1.22 10.82 -1.47
CA VAL A 58 -2.44 10.24 -2.03
C VAL A 58 -3.15 11.30 -2.87
N ARG A 59 -3.14 11.12 -4.18
CA ARG A 59 -3.93 11.86 -5.16
C ARG A 59 -5.33 11.29 -5.22
N VAL A 60 -6.32 12.14 -5.42
CA VAL A 60 -7.69 11.69 -5.70
C VAL A 60 -8.00 12.25 -7.08
N ALA A 61 -8.00 11.39 -8.09
CA ALA A 61 -8.50 11.76 -9.39
C ALA A 61 -10.03 11.85 -9.31
N GLY A 62 -10.61 12.81 -10.04
CA GLY A 62 -12.05 13.08 -10.02
C GLY A 62 -12.91 11.84 -10.32
N ALA A 63 -14.21 11.94 -10.06
CA ALA A 63 -15.14 10.86 -10.37
C ALA A 63 -15.40 10.80 -11.88
N PHE A 64 -15.02 9.68 -12.51
CA PHE A 64 -15.36 9.39 -13.91
C PHE A 64 -16.50 8.38 -13.92
N GLY A 65 -17.67 8.77 -14.44
CA GLY A 65 -18.84 7.88 -14.50
C GLY A 65 -19.32 7.37 -13.12
N GLY A 66 -19.07 8.11 -12.04
CA GLY A 66 -19.40 7.69 -10.67
C GLY A 66 -18.34 6.80 -9.99
N VAL A 67 -17.26 6.43 -10.69
CA VAL A 67 -16.13 5.67 -10.13
C VAL A 67 -15.10 6.65 -9.58
N LYS A 68 -14.75 6.50 -8.30
CA LYS A 68 -13.67 7.25 -7.65
C LYS A 68 -12.34 6.56 -7.96
N VAL A 69 -11.36 7.35 -8.40
CA VAL A 69 -9.98 6.92 -8.67
C VAL A 69 -8.99 7.64 -7.72
N VAL A 70 -8.10 6.89 -7.11
CA VAL A 70 -7.12 7.23 -6.06
C VAL A 70 -5.98 6.22 -6.29
N SER A 71 -4.80 6.49 -5.77
CA SER A 71 -4.01 7.57 -6.29
C SER A 71 -2.71 7.78 -5.46
N ALA A 72 -2.11 6.79 -4.79
CA ALA A 72 -0.84 6.89 -4.04
C ALA A 72 0.43 6.33 -4.74
N ASP A 73 1.45 7.16 -4.98
CA ASP A 73 2.73 6.77 -5.62
C ASP A 73 3.93 7.14 -4.78
N ASP A 74 4.69 6.14 -4.34
CA ASP A 74 5.91 6.36 -3.58
C ASP A 74 7.13 6.58 -4.49
N GLY A 75 7.03 6.28 -5.80
CA GLY A 75 8.10 6.47 -6.79
C GLY A 75 9.35 5.59 -6.59
N ALA A 76 9.47 4.93 -5.45
CA ALA A 76 10.61 4.11 -5.03
C ALA A 76 10.46 2.63 -5.40
N SER A 77 9.23 2.14 -5.60
CA SER A 77 8.95 0.76 -6.00
C SER A 77 8.52 0.67 -7.45
N ASP A 78 9.07 -0.33 -8.15
CA ASP A 78 8.55 -0.73 -9.45
C ASP A 78 7.39 -1.72 -9.33
N ALA A 79 7.10 -2.24 -8.13
CA ALA A 79 5.89 -3.00 -7.88
C ALA A 79 4.71 -2.03 -7.69
N CYS A 80 3.58 -2.37 -8.31
CA CYS A 80 2.33 -1.64 -8.25
C CYS A 80 1.20 -2.60 -7.88
N VAL A 81 0.20 -2.08 -7.18
CA VAL A 81 -0.99 -2.81 -6.77
C VAL A 81 -2.22 -2.04 -7.25
N LEU A 82 -3.08 -2.71 -8.01
CA LEU A 82 -4.38 -2.19 -8.46
C LEU A 82 -5.47 -2.89 -7.66
N SER A 83 -6.23 -2.13 -6.87
CA SER A 83 -7.28 -2.69 -6.02
C SER A 83 -8.64 -2.09 -6.32
N ILE A 84 -9.55 -2.96 -6.69
CA ILE A 84 -10.96 -2.73 -6.99
C ILE A 84 -11.75 -2.91 -5.72
N ALA A 85 -12.42 -1.86 -5.26
CA ALA A 85 -13.28 -1.92 -4.08
C ALA A 85 -14.73 -1.73 -4.53
N LEU A 86 -15.51 -2.80 -4.40
CA LEU A 86 -16.92 -2.84 -4.76
C LEU A 86 -17.75 -2.95 -3.46
N PRO A 87 -18.78 -2.12 -3.25
CA PRO A 87 -19.71 -2.27 -2.13
C PRO A 87 -20.66 -3.45 -2.40
N ALA A 88 -20.13 -4.67 -2.36
CA ALA A 88 -20.79 -5.90 -2.80
C ALA A 88 -20.52 -7.07 -1.83
N GLY A 89 -20.63 -6.81 -0.53
CA GLY A 89 -20.51 -7.82 0.51
C GLY A 89 -21.78 -8.63 0.79
N ALA A 90 -21.67 -9.60 1.68
CA ALA A 90 -22.80 -10.46 2.08
C ALA A 90 -24.00 -9.70 2.69
N ARG A 91 -23.76 -8.53 3.30
CA ARG A 91 -24.84 -7.69 3.84
C ARG A 91 -25.71 -7.05 2.75
N HIS A 92 -25.15 -6.84 1.56
CA HIS A 92 -25.85 -6.22 0.44
C HIS A 92 -26.68 -7.21 -0.39
N GLN A 93 -26.72 -8.49 0.01
CA GLN A 93 -27.55 -9.51 -0.63
C GLN A 93 -29.01 -9.36 -0.20
N ARG A 94 -29.94 -9.64 -1.12
CA ARG A 94 -31.37 -9.64 -0.83
C ARG A 94 -31.77 -10.92 -0.09
N VAL A 95 -32.95 -10.89 0.51
CA VAL A 95 -33.54 -12.09 1.14
C VAL A 95 -33.75 -13.15 0.05
N GLY A 96 -33.09 -14.30 0.21
CA GLY A 96 -33.11 -15.40 -0.78
C GLY A 96 -31.85 -15.52 -1.66
N GLU A 97 -30.97 -14.51 -1.68
CA GLU A 97 -29.75 -14.48 -2.49
C GLU A 97 -28.47 -14.74 -1.66
N SER A 98 -28.61 -15.56 -0.61
CA SER A 98 -27.53 -15.85 0.31
C SER A 98 -26.41 -16.63 -0.38
N GLY A 99 -25.18 -16.13 -0.29
CA GLY A 99 -23.98 -16.80 -0.81
C GLY A 99 -23.49 -16.28 -2.17
N LEU A 100 -24.23 -15.39 -2.84
CA LEU A 100 -23.82 -14.81 -4.13
C LEU A 100 -22.50 -14.03 -4.05
N ALA A 101 -22.20 -13.38 -2.93
CA ALA A 101 -20.94 -12.66 -2.77
C ALA A 101 -19.75 -13.62 -2.64
N HIS A 102 -19.94 -14.78 -1.98
CA HIS A 102 -18.89 -15.80 -1.92
C HIS A 102 -18.66 -16.42 -3.30
N HIS A 103 -19.74 -16.63 -4.04
CA HIS A 103 -19.68 -17.04 -5.43
C HIS A 103 -18.94 -16.02 -6.32
N HIS A 104 -19.26 -14.72 -6.22
CA HIS A 104 -18.56 -13.66 -6.94
C HIS A 104 -17.06 -13.60 -6.65
N LYS A 105 -16.66 -13.80 -5.38
CA LYS A 105 -15.24 -13.91 -5.01
C LYS A 105 -14.55 -15.03 -5.78
N ASN A 106 -15.17 -16.21 -5.85
CA ASN A 106 -14.58 -17.39 -6.45
C ASN A 106 -14.53 -17.30 -7.99
N TRP A 107 -15.46 -16.59 -8.61
CA TRP A 107 -15.57 -16.47 -10.07
C TRP A 107 -14.91 -15.23 -10.67
N ALA A 108 -14.37 -14.33 -9.84
CA ALA A 108 -13.82 -13.05 -10.29
C ALA A 108 -12.75 -13.16 -11.40
N PHE A 109 -11.97 -14.25 -11.45
CA PHE A 109 -10.89 -14.45 -12.43
C PHE A 109 -11.09 -15.69 -13.31
N THR A 110 -12.31 -16.22 -13.40
CA THR A 110 -12.59 -17.44 -14.17
C THR A 110 -12.91 -17.16 -15.64
N GLY A 111 -13.43 -15.98 -15.99
CA GLY A 111 -13.68 -15.70 -17.40
C GLY A 111 -14.38 -14.37 -17.62
N THR A 112 -14.06 -13.76 -18.76
CA THR A 112 -14.68 -12.55 -19.28
C THR A 112 -15.23 -12.86 -20.68
N PHE A 113 -15.95 -11.91 -21.29
CA PHE A 113 -16.44 -12.09 -22.66
C PHE A 113 -15.32 -12.26 -23.68
N THR A 114 -14.11 -11.75 -23.40
CA THR A 114 -12.96 -11.80 -24.32
C THR A 114 -11.95 -12.87 -23.97
N ASN A 115 -11.77 -13.18 -22.67
CA ASN A 115 -10.70 -14.05 -22.19
C ASN A 115 -11.22 -15.20 -21.32
N THR A 116 -10.65 -16.38 -21.51
CA THR A 116 -10.93 -17.57 -20.70
C THR A 116 -10.12 -17.57 -19.40
N ALA A 117 -10.50 -18.42 -18.43
CA ALA A 117 -9.76 -18.58 -17.16
C ALA A 117 -8.25 -18.74 -17.37
N LEU A 118 -7.89 -19.64 -18.28
CA LEU A 118 -6.49 -20.00 -18.56
C LEU A 118 -5.74 -18.85 -19.23
N ALA A 119 -6.41 -18.08 -20.09
CA ALA A 119 -5.81 -16.89 -20.68
C ALA A 119 -5.50 -15.84 -19.61
N ILE A 120 -6.45 -15.56 -18.72
CA ILE A 120 -6.28 -14.59 -17.62
C ILE A 120 -5.11 -14.98 -16.72
N THR A 121 -5.04 -16.25 -16.29
CA THR A 121 -3.96 -16.73 -15.42
C THR A 121 -2.60 -16.64 -16.13
N ARG A 122 -2.50 -17.08 -17.40
CA ARG A 122 -1.23 -17.04 -18.14
C ARG A 122 -0.75 -15.63 -18.43
N GLU A 123 -1.66 -14.72 -18.76
CA GLU A 123 -1.31 -13.32 -18.93
C GLU A 123 -0.79 -12.72 -17.61
N ALA A 124 -1.47 -12.97 -16.49
CA ALA A 124 -0.99 -12.52 -15.18
C ALA A 124 0.41 -13.09 -14.85
N GLU A 125 0.64 -14.38 -15.10
CA GLU A 125 1.94 -15.03 -14.88
C GLU A 125 3.06 -14.48 -15.78
N ILE A 126 2.76 -14.21 -17.07
CA ILE A 126 3.73 -13.63 -18.01
C ILE A 126 4.17 -12.23 -17.55
N HIS A 127 3.25 -11.45 -17.00
CA HIS A 127 3.53 -10.13 -16.43
C HIS A 127 4.12 -10.17 -15.02
N GLY A 128 4.38 -11.38 -14.48
CA GLY A 128 4.90 -11.57 -13.13
C GLY A 128 3.94 -11.07 -12.04
N GLY A 129 2.64 -11.01 -12.35
CA GLY A 129 1.61 -10.50 -11.47
C GLY A 129 0.80 -11.58 -10.76
N SER A 130 0.14 -11.19 -9.67
CA SER A 130 -0.73 -12.07 -8.87
C SER A 130 -2.13 -11.47 -8.76
N LEU A 131 -3.16 -12.29 -8.90
CA LEU A 131 -4.57 -11.90 -8.86
C LEU A 131 -5.23 -12.49 -7.61
N THR A 132 -5.81 -11.63 -6.77
CA THR A 132 -6.44 -12.04 -5.51
C THR A 132 -7.83 -11.41 -5.35
N SER A 133 -8.78 -12.19 -4.84
CA SER A 133 -10.13 -11.75 -4.54
C SER A 133 -10.42 -11.93 -3.05
N ASN A 134 -10.81 -10.85 -2.38
CA ASN A 134 -11.09 -10.82 -0.96
C ASN A 134 -12.52 -10.34 -0.72
N LEU A 135 -13.25 -11.05 0.12
CA LEU A 135 -14.63 -10.75 0.44
C LEU A 135 -14.75 -10.42 1.91
N THR A 136 -15.39 -9.29 2.20
CA THR A 136 -15.84 -8.90 3.54
C THR A 136 -17.36 -8.86 3.59
N ARG A 137 -17.94 -8.56 4.76
CA ARG A 137 -19.40 -8.42 4.88
C ARG A 137 -19.97 -7.24 4.11
N GLU A 138 -19.19 -6.19 3.88
CA GLU A 138 -19.64 -4.95 3.24
C GLU A 138 -19.06 -4.77 1.84
N ALA A 139 -17.83 -5.22 1.60
CA ALA A 139 -17.12 -4.96 0.37
C ALA A 139 -16.44 -6.21 -0.21
N LEU A 140 -16.33 -6.23 -1.53
CA LEU A 140 -15.54 -7.16 -2.30
C LEU A 140 -14.34 -6.42 -2.89
N PHE A 141 -13.16 -6.98 -2.70
CA PHE A 141 -11.89 -6.45 -3.15
C PHE A 141 -11.31 -7.36 -4.23
N LEU A 142 -11.04 -6.82 -5.43
CA LEU A 142 -10.27 -7.51 -6.46
C LEU A 142 -8.93 -6.81 -6.59
N THR A 143 -7.85 -7.52 -6.30
CA THR A 143 -6.51 -6.93 -6.26
C THR A 143 -5.62 -7.64 -7.26
N ALA A 144 -4.90 -6.85 -8.04
CA ALA A 144 -3.86 -7.31 -8.94
C ALA A 144 -2.53 -6.68 -8.52
N GLU A 145 -1.52 -7.50 -8.33
CA GLU A 145 -0.14 -7.08 -8.07
C GLU A 145 0.66 -7.27 -9.35
N PHE A 146 1.46 -6.29 -9.75
CA PHE A 146 2.20 -6.33 -11.01
C PHE A 146 3.33 -5.29 -11.03
N HIS A 147 4.09 -5.29 -12.12
CA HIS A 147 5.17 -4.34 -12.34
C HIS A 147 4.66 -3.04 -13.00
N ARG A 148 5.18 -1.88 -12.59
CA ARG A 148 4.71 -0.54 -13.00
C ARG A 148 4.60 -0.35 -14.53
N LYS A 149 5.44 -1.05 -15.29
CA LYS A 149 5.47 -1.01 -16.76
C LYS A 149 4.24 -1.66 -17.41
N ASP A 150 3.61 -2.62 -16.73
CA ASP A 150 2.54 -3.47 -17.27
C ASP A 150 1.14 -3.08 -16.76
N LEU A 151 1.04 -1.89 -16.13
CA LEU A 151 -0.21 -1.35 -15.57
C LEU A 151 -1.37 -1.36 -16.58
N TYR A 152 -1.11 -1.04 -17.84
CA TYR A 152 -2.13 -0.93 -18.87
C TYR A 152 -2.65 -2.29 -19.36
N VAL A 153 -1.83 -3.35 -19.29
CA VAL A 153 -2.19 -4.67 -19.79
C VAL A 153 -3.18 -5.34 -18.86
N LEU A 154 -2.94 -5.25 -17.54
CA LEU A 154 -3.81 -5.90 -16.55
C LEU A 154 -5.05 -5.08 -16.20
N ALA A 155 -5.04 -3.75 -16.46
CA ALA A 155 -6.26 -2.94 -16.40
C ALA A 155 -7.36 -3.44 -17.35
N ARG A 156 -6.98 -4.18 -18.40
CA ARG A 156 -7.92 -4.83 -19.32
C ARG A 156 -8.79 -5.90 -18.67
N PHE A 157 -8.35 -6.53 -17.58
CA PHE A 157 -9.12 -7.58 -16.90
C PHE A 157 -10.19 -7.05 -15.95
N ALA A 158 -10.17 -5.75 -15.68
CA ALA A 158 -11.10 -5.11 -14.75
C ALA A 158 -12.44 -4.72 -15.39
N LEU A 159 -12.64 -4.91 -16.70
CA LEU A 159 -13.80 -4.49 -17.51
C LEU A 159 -14.17 -5.58 -18.53
#